data_AF-A0A536XH01-F1
#
_entry.id   AF-A0A536XH01-F1
#
_cell.length_a   1.000
_cell.length_b   1.000
_cell.length_c   1.000
_cell.angle_alpha   90.00
_cell.angle_beta   90.00
_cell.angle_gamma   90.00
#
_symmetry.space_group_name_H-M   'P 1'
#
loop_
_entity.id
_entity.type
_entity.pdbx_description
1 polymer ?
#
loop_
_entity_poly.entity_id
_entity_poly.type
_entity_poly.pdbx_seq_one_letter_code
_entity_poly.pdbx_strand_id
1 'polypeptide(L)'
;MAAPDDAKLDLIAGLQQLPMRHRWLRWAVLAASLAFSAASTYYFRIQVQQEARSRFETVAIGVANDVQSRIRAYGDVLYALRGLFDSSNEVTRDEFHQFAQALSLGERYPGVTNISFTFRVPHARKLQFERAVRAEKSLLVKGLPEFAIKPPGERPEYMVLTFLEPMGKNVVAWGLDLNADPLRRSAVDRARDSGQISASSAVTLLRDGNASVASTLLRLAVYRGGGAPGSLEERQRLYSGMVAAV
;
A
#
# COMPACT_ATOMS: atom_id res chain seq x y z
N MET A 1 63.46 -43.79 -81.19
CA MET A 1 63.67 -42.39 -81.60
C MET A 1 62.30 -41.80 -81.83
N ALA A 2 61.86 -40.94 -80.90
CA ALA A 2 60.71 -39.99 -80.91
C ALA A 2 59.29 -40.53 -81.24
N ALA A 3 58.22 -40.24 -80.50
CA ALA A 3 58.01 -39.45 -79.28
C ALA A 3 56.70 -39.94 -78.60
N PRO A 4 56.61 -39.87 -77.26
CA PRO A 4 55.44 -40.26 -76.49
C PRO A 4 54.54 -39.06 -76.16
N ASP A 5 53.26 -39.35 -75.86
CA ASP A 5 52.48 -38.66 -74.81
C ASP A 5 51.84 -37.27 -75.04
N ASP A 6 51.80 -36.73 -76.26
CA ASP A 6 51.28 -35.36 -76.46
C ASP A 6 49.75 -35.22 -76.24
N ALA A 7 48.97 -36.25 -76.60
CA ALA A 7 47.50 -36.20 -76.54
C ALA A 7 46.91 -36.39 -75.13
N LYS A 8 47.63 -37.02 -74.19
CA LYS A 8 47.21 -37.11 -72.79
C LYS A 8 47.63 -35.89 -71.97
N LEU A 9 48.74 -35.24 -72.35
CA LEU A 9 49.20 -34.00 -71.72
C LEU A 9 48.25 -32.82 -72.00
N ASP A 10 47.67 -32.73 -73.20
CA ASP A 10 46.69 -31.68 -73.53
C ASP A 10 45.33 -31.87 -72.83
N LEU A 11 44.90 -33.11 -72.59
CA LEU A 11 43.64 -33.40 -71.88
C LEU A 11 43.74 -33.07 -70.38
N ILE A 12 44.94 -33.22 -69.78
CA ILE A 12 45.20 -32.89 -68.37
C ILE A 12 45.43 -31.38 -68.20
N ALA A 13 45.98 -30.68 -69.20
CA ALA A 13 46.16 -29.23 -69.21
C ALA A 13 44.83 -28.45 -69.34
N GLY A 14 43.84 -28.99 -70.05
CA GLY A 14 42.51 -28.39 -70.20
C GLY A 14 41.64 -28.43 -68.94
N LEU A 15 41.86 -29.41 -68.05
CA LEU A 15 41.13 -29.54 -66.78
C LEU A 15 41.67 -28.62 -65.66
N GLN A 16 42.82 -27.99 -65.86
CA GLN A 16 43.39 -26.99 -64.92
C GLN A 16 42.96 -25.54 -65.21
N GLN A 17 42.19 -25.29 -66.28
CA GLN A 17 41.78 -23.94 -66.69
C GLN A 17 40.27 -23.68 -66.60
N LEU A 18 39.58 -24.25 -65.60
CA LEU A 18 38.29 -23.67 -65.20
C LEU A 18 38.57 -22.28 -64.62
N PRO A 19 38.17 -21.19 -65.30
CA PRO A 19 38.57 -19.85 -64.93
C PRO A 19 38.07 -19.55 -63.52
N MET A 20 38.95 -18.93 -62.71
CA MET A 20 38.67 -18.33 -61.40
C MET A 20 37.58 -17.23 -61.42
N ARG A 21 36.71 -17.20 -62.44
CA ARG A 21 35.61 -16.24 -62.67
C ARG A 21 34.40 -16.45 -61.77
N HIS A 22 34.31 -17.55 -61.01
CA HIS A 22 33.19 -17.83 -60.09
C HIS A 22 33.54 -17.60 -58.60
N ARG A 23 34.73 -17.08 -58.28
CA ARG A 23 35.12 -16.79 -56.88
C ARG A 23 34.23 -15.72 -56.24
N TRP A 24 33.76 -14.75 -57.02
CA TRP A 24 32.87 -13.69 -56.52
C TRP A 24 31.49 -14.23 -56.13
N LEU A 25 31.00 -15.30 -56.79
CA LEU A 25 29.73 -15.95 -56.43
C LEU A 25 29.76 -16.55 -55.02
N ARG A 26 30.91 -17.13 -54.61
CA ARG A 26 31.08 -17.67 -53.25
C ARG A 26 30.95 -16.55 -52.20
N TRP A 27 31.58 -15.42 -52.45
CA TRP A 27 31.48 -14.24 -51.58
C TRP A 27 30.09 -13.61 -51.59
N ALA A 28 29.42 -13.58 -52.75
CA ALA A 28 28.05 -13.08 -52.87
C ALA A 28 27.06 -13.92 -52.07
N VAL A 29 27.14 -15.26 -52.15
CA VAL A 29 26.30 -16.16 -51.37
C VAL A 29 26.56 -16.02 -49.87
N LEU A 30 27.84 -15.88 -49.47
CA LEU A 30 28.20 -15.63 -48.07
C LEU A 30 27.62 -14.29 -47.57
N ALA A 31 27.78 -13.21 -48.35
CA ALA A 31 27.26 -11.89 -48.01
C ALA A 31 25.73 -11.89 -47.92
N ALA A 32 25.03 -12.55 -48.85
CA ALA A 32 23.58 -12.68 -48.84
C ALA A 32 23.09 -13.48 -47.61
N SER A 33 23.77 -14.58 -47.28
CA SER A 33 23.45 -15.40 -46.10
C SER A 33 23.68 -14.62 -44.80
N LEU A 34 24.78 -13.87 -44.72
CA LEU A 34 25.10 -13.02 -43.57
C LEU A 34 24.10 -11.88 -43.41
N ALA A 35 23.73 -11.22 -44.52
CA ALA A 35 22.71 -10.18 -44.54
C ALA A 35 21.34 -10.71 -44.10
N PHE A 36 20.94 -11.88 -44.62
CA PHE A 36 19.69 -12.54 -44.22
C PHE A 36 19.70 -12.94 -42.74
N SER A 37 20.80 -13.48 -42.23
CA SER A 37 20.97 -13.81 -40.81
C SER A 37 20.93 -12.57 -39.92
N ALA A 38 21.58 -11.47 -40.34
CA ALA A 38 21.58 -10.20 -39.61
C ALA A 38 20.18 -9.57 -39.58
N ALA A 39 19.48 -9.54 -40.72
CA ALA A 39 18.12 -9.04 -40.83
C ALA A 39 17.13 -9.88 -39.99
N SER A 40 17.25 -11.21 -40.04
CA SER A 40 16.43 -12.12 -39.23
C SER A 40 16.68 -11.89 -37.74
N THR A 41 17.94 -11.80 -37.32
CA THR A 41 18.30 -11.53 -35.92
C THR A 41 17.77 -10.17 -35.46
N TYR A 42 17.88 -9.14 -36.31
CA TYR A 42 17.34 -7.81 -36.01
C TYR A 42 15.81 -7.83 -35.86
N TYR A 43 15.11 -8.49 -36.78
CA TYR A 43 13.66 -8.66 -36.73
C TYR A 43 13.21 -9.43 -35.48
N PHE A 44 13.85 -10.57 -35.17
CA PHE A 44 13.55 -11.34 -33.96
C PHE A 44 13.84 -10.54 -32.69
N ARG A 45 14.92 -9.75 -32.64
CA ARG A 45 15.21 -8.89 -31.49
C ARG A 45 14.11 -7.87 -31.24
N ILE A 46 13.58 -7.25 -32.30
CA ILE A 46 12.46 -6.30 -32.17
C ILE A 46 11.22 -7.01 -31.64
N GLN A 47 10.86 -8.17 -32.21
CA GLN A 47 9.70 -8.95 -31.76
C GLN A 47 9.82 -9.35 -30.28
N VAL A 48 10.98 -9.87 -29.87
CA VAL A 48 11.25 -10.26 -28.48
C VAL A 48 11.17 -9.05 -27.54
N GLN A 49 11.68 -7.89 -27.95
CA GLN A 49 11.59 -6.67 -27.14
C GLN A 49 10.15 -6.16 -27.02
N GLN A 50 9.37 -6.20 -28.10
CA GLN A 50 7.95 -5.81 -28.08
C GLN A 50 7.13 -6.74 -27.19
N GLU A 51 7.35 -8.05 -27.30
CA GLU A 51 6.68 -9.04 -26.47
C GLU A 51 7.08 -8.88 -25.00
N ALA A 52 8.37 -8.72 -24.70
CA ALA A 52 8.85 -8.46 -23.33
C ALA A 52 8.23 -7.18 -22.74
N ARG A 53 8.10 -6.12 -23.54
CA ARG A 53 7.46 -4.87 -23.12
C ARG A 53 5.97 -5.04 -22.85
N SER A 54 5.24 -5.70 -23.74
CA SER A 54 3.80 -5.95 -23.55
C SER A 54 3.52 -6.81 -22.32
N ARG A 55 4.34 -7.85 -22.09
CA ARG A 55 4.27 -8.67 -20.87
C ARG A 55 4.56 -7.84 -19.63
N PHE A 56 5.61 -7.01 -19.66
CA PHE A 56 5.94 -6.10 -18.56
C PHE A 56 4.79 -5.13 -18.25
N GLU A 57 4.21 -4.49 -19.25
CA GLU A 57 3.08 -3.56 -19.10
C GLU A 57 1.86 -4.27 -18.51
N THR A 58 1.55 -5.48 -18.98
CA THR A 58 0.44 -6.29 -18.44
C THR A 58 0.64 -6.61 -16.96
N VAL A 59 1.84 -7.04 -16.58
CA VAL A 59 2.18 -7.34 -15.17
C VAL A 59 2.15 -6.07 -14.33
N ALA A 60 2.71 -4.96 -14.83
CA ALA A 60 2.73 -3.68 -14.13
C ALA A 60 1.30 -3.16 -13.85
N ILE A 61 0.41 -3.23 -14.84
CA ILE A 61 -1.00 -2.86 -14.70
C ILE A 61 -1.70 -3.78 -13.70
N GLY A 62 -1.46 -5.09 -13.77
CA GLY A 62 -2.00 -6.06 -12.81
C GLY A 62 -1.63 -5.72 -11.37
N VAL A 63 -0.32 -5.50 -11.11
CA VAL A 63 0.19 -5.12 -9.79
C VAL A 63 -0.39 -3.77 -9.33
N ALA A 64 -0.48 -2.78 -10.21
CA ALA A 64 -1.05 -1.48 -9.89
C ALA A 64 -2.54 -1.59 -9.49
N ASN A 65 -3.32 -2.39 -10.22
CA ASN A 65 -4.73 -2.64 -9.92
C ASN A 65 -4.92 -3.38 -8.60
N ASP A 66 -4.06 -4.36 -8.29
CA ASP A 66 -4.08 -5.08 -7.02
C ASP A 66 -3.81 -4.14 -5.84
N VAL A 67 -2.80 -3.28 -5.96
CA VAL A 67 -2.49 -2.27 -4.93
C VAL A 67 -3.65 -1.30 -4.75
N GLN A 68 -4.22 -0.80 -5.85
CA GLN A 68 -5.36 0.12 -5.78
C GLN A 68 -6.58 -0.54 -5.13
N SER A 69 -6.86 -1.80 -5.44
CA SER A 69 -7.98 -2.55 -4.88
C SER A 69 -7.80 -2.75 -3.37
N ARG A 70 -6.58 -3.03 -2.91
CA ARG A 70 -6.28 -3.14 -1.47
C ARG A 70 -6.46 -1.81 -0.74
N ILE A 71 -5.98 -0.70 -1.32
CA ILE A 71 -6.16 0.63 -0.72
C ILE A 71 -7.65 0.98 -0.59
N ARG A 72 -8.46 0.68 -1.62
CA ARG A 72 -9.92 0.86 -1.55
C ARG A 72 -10.54 0.02 -0.45
N ALA A 73 -10.17 -1.26 -0.37
CA ALA A 73 -10.66 -2.16 0.68
C ALA A 73 -10.35 -1.64 2.10
N TYR A 74 -9.17 -1.04 2.33
CA TYR A 74 -8.85 -0.41 3.62
C TYR A 74 -9.69 0.85 3.89
N GLY A 75 -10.06 1.59 2.84
CA GLY A 75 -11.03 2.67 2.96
C GLY A 75 -12.42 2.17 3.35
N ASP A 76 -12.86 1.05 2.79
CA ASP A 76 -14.14 0.42 3.14
C ASP A 76 -14.19 0.01 4.62
N VAL A 77 -13.06 -0.45 5.19
CA VAL A 77 -12.95 -0.71 6.64
C VAL A 77 -13.25 0.57 7.45
N LEU A 78 -12.70 1.71 7.04
CA LEU A 78 -12.96 2.99 7.73
C LEU A 78 -14.42 3.42 7.60
N TYR A 79 -15.03 3.25 6.43
CA TYR A 79 -16.45 3.56 6.27
C TYR A 79 -17.34 2.63 7.08
N ALA A 80 -17.00 1.33 7.18
CA ALA A 80 -17.70 0.38 8.03
C ALA A 80 -17.56 0.76 9.51
N LEU A 81 -16.36 1.12 9.97
CA LEU A 81 -16.14 1.63 11.33
C LEU A 81 -16.90 2.92 11.57
N ARG A 82 -16.89 3.88 10.64
CA ARG A 82 -17.69 5.10 10.76
C ARG A 82 -19.18 4.76 10.87
N GLY A 83 -19.66 3.81 10.07
CA GLY A 83 -21.03 3.30 10.12
C GLY A 83 -21.44 2.77 11.49
N LEU A 84 -20.55 2.07 12.20
CA LEU A 84 -20.80 1.63 13.58
C LEU A 84 -21.12 2.81 14.52
N PHE A 85 -20.36 3.91 14.41
CA PHE A 85 -20.58 5.10 15.25
C PHE A 85 -21.70 6.00 14.73
N ASP A 86 -21.93 6.07 13.41
CA ASP A 86 -22.99 6.87 12.81
C ASP A 86 -24.39 6.29 13.11
N SER A 87 -24.47 4.98 13.35
CA SER A 87 -25.75 4.26 13.60
C SER A 87 -26.03 3.96 15.08
N SER A 88 -25.10 4.28 15.98
CA SER A 88 -25.21 4.01 17.42
C SER A 88 -25.22 5.30 18.23
N ASN A 89 -26.03 5.36 19.28
CA ASN A 89 -26.01 6.50 20.20
C ASN A 89 -24.70 6.55 21.00
N GLU A 90 -24.25 5.38 21.46
CA GLU A 90 -22.98 5.17 22.11
C GLU A 90 -22.43 3.82 21.64
N VAL A 91 -21.11 3.72 21.49
CA VAL A 91 -20.42 2.47 21.17
C VAL A 91 -19.54 2.12 22.35
N THR A 92 -19.82 0.97 22.95
CA THR A 92 -19.02 0.41 24.05
C THR A 92 -17.76 -0.26 23.51
N ARG A 93 -16.78 -0.49 24.40
CA ARG A 93 -15.57 -1.22 24.05
C ARG A 93 -15.87 -2.65 23.57
N ASP A 94 -16.82 -3.32 24.23
CA ASP A 94 -17.18 -4.69 23.89
C ASP A 94 -17.87 -4.76 22.51
N GLU A 95 -18.72 -3.79 22.17
CA GLU A 95 -19.30 -3.69 20.82
C GLU A 95 -18.24 -3.39 19.75
N PHE A 96 -17.30 -2.49 20.04
CA PHE A 96 -16.18 -2.21 19.13
C PHE A 96 -15.32 -3.46 18.92
N HIS A 97 -15.05 -4.23 19.97
CA HIS A 97 -14.33 -5.49 19.89
C HIS A 97 -15.07 -6.52 19.05
N GLN A 98 -16.37 -6.73 19.30
CA GLN A 98 -17.19 -7.66 18.53
C GLN A 98 -17.24 -7.26 17.05
N PHE A 99 -17.36 -5.97 16.76
CA PHE A 99 -17.29 -5.45 15.40
C PHE A 99 -15.92 -5.72 14.74
N ALA A 100 -14.83 -5.49 15.47
CA ALA A 100 -13.48 -5.79 14.99
C ALA A 100 -13.28 -7.28 14.67
N GLN A 101 -13.82 -8.18 15.49
CA GLN A 101 -13.79 -9.63 15.25
C GLN A 101 -14.62 -10.00 14.00
N ALA A 102 -15.81 -9.41 13.85
CA ALA A 102 -16.69 -9.64 12.70
C ALA A 102 -16.09 -9.13 11.38
N LEU A 103 -15.22 -8.11 11.41
CA LEU A 103 -14.46 -7.66 10.25
C LEU A 103 -13.39 -8.66 9.80
N SER A 104 -12.94 -9.56 10.69
CA SER A 104 -11.91 -10.57 10.43
C SER A 104 -10.68 -9.98 9.74
N LEU A 105 -10.12 -8.92 10.34
CA LEU A 105 -9.08 -8.07 9.74
C LEU A 105 -7.89 -8.86 9.18
N GLY A 106 -7.43 -9.89 9.89
CA GLY A 106 -6.29 -10.71 9.47
C GLY A 106 -6.54 -11.54 8.21
N GLU A 107 -7.78 -11.95 7.95
CA GLU A 107 -8.15 -12.78 6.80
C GLU A 107 -8.60 -11.92 5.61
N ARG A 108 -9.44 -10.90 5.87
CA ARG A 108 -10.09 -10.11 4.82
C ARG A 108 -9.28 -8.89 4.40
N TYR A 109 -8.44 -8.36 5.28
CA TYR A 109 -7.69 -7.12 5.05
C TYR A 109 -6.20 -7.29 5.37
N PRO A 110 -5.50 -8.19 4.63
CA PRO A 110 -4.09 -8.47 4.86
C PRO A 110 -3.24 -7.21 4.64
N GLY A 111 -2.71 -6.65 5.72
CA GLY A 111 -1.98 -5.38 5.73
C GLY A 111 -2.52 -4.41 6.78
N VAL A 112 -3.80 -4.55 7.18
CA VAL A 112 -4.34 -3.86 8.36
C VAL A 112 -3.87 -4.58 9.61
N THR A 113 -3.05 -3.88 10.38
CA THR A 113 -2.44 -4.37 11.62
C THR A 113 -3.27 -4.05 12.85
N ASN A 114 -4.02 -2.94 12.83
CA ASN A 114 -4.95 -2.57 13.88
C ASN A 114 -5.97 -1.53 13.41
N ILE A 115 -7.08 -1.46 14.12
CA ILE A 115 -8.09 -0.41 14.00
C ILE A 115 -8.27 0.28 15.34
N SER A 116 -8.66 1.55 15.32
CA SER A 116 -8.85 2.32 16.54
C SER A 116 -9.95 3.36 16.42
N PHE A 117 -10.45 3.78 17.57
CA PHE A 117 -11.28 4.96 17.71
C PHE A 117 -10.70 5.92 18.72
N THR A 118 -10.63 7.19 18.31
CA THR A 118 -10.08 8.29 19.10
C THR A 118 -11.19 9.27 19.44
N PHE A 119 -11.47 9.45 20.73
CA PHE A 119 -12.52 10.35 21.20
C PHE A 119 -12.02 11.79 21.24
N ARG A 120 -12.89 12.73 20.84
CA ARG A 120 -12.72 14.13 21.17
C ARG A 120 -13.21 14.39 22.59
N VAL A 121 -12.31 14.85 23.46
CA VAL A 121 -12.59 15.15 24.87
C VAL A 121 -12.29 16.62 25.16
N PRO A 122 -13.31 17.48 25.35
CA PRO A 122 -13.09 18.85 25.80
C PRO A 122 -12.40 18.89 27.17
N HIS A 123 -11.58 19.92 27.42
CA HIS A 123 -10.83 20.05 28.67
C HIS A 123 -11.70 19.87 29.93
N ALA A 124 -12.86 20.54 29.96
CA ALA A 124 -13.81 20.47 31.06
C ALA A 124 -14.33 19.06 31.37
N ARG A 125 -14.27 18.12 30.40
CA ARG A 125 -14.70 16.72 30.55
C ARG A 125 -13.54 15.74 30.79
N LYS A 126 -12.29 16.19 30.79
CA LYS A 126 -11.10 15.34 30.92
C LYS A 126 -11.18 14.39 32.13
N LEU A 127 -11.40 14.94 33.33
CA LEU A 127 -11.45 14.15 34.57
C LEU A 127 -12.64 13.19 34.59
N GLN A 128 -13.79 13.61 34.07
CA GLN A 128 -14.97 12.76 33.95
C GLN A 128 -14.70 11.59 33.00
N PHE A 129 -14.07 11.86 31.86
CA PHE A 129 -13.72 10.85 30.86
C PHE A 129 -12.74 9.82 31.41
N GLU A 130 -11.65 10.26 32.06
CA GLU A 130 -10.69 9.32 32.67
C GLU A 130 -11.35 8.44 33.74
N ARG A 131 -12.23 9.00 34.58
CA ARG A 131 -12.99 8.22 35.57
C ARG A 131 -13.93 7.22 34.93
N ALA A 132 -14.62 7.62 33.86
CA ALA A 132 -15.52 6.74 33.11
C ALA A 132 -14.76 5.54 32.53
N VAL A 133 -13.62 5.79 31.87
CA VAL A 133 -12.78 4.72 31.30
C VAL A 133 -12.21 3.80 32.40
N ARG A 134 -11.77 4.35 33.54
CA ARG A 134 -11.30 3.54 34.69
C ARG A 134 -12.41 2.72 35.34
N ALA A 135 -13.66 3.14 35.23
CA ALA A 135 -14.82 2.45 35.78
C ALA A 135 -15.42 1.41 34.81
N GLU A 136 -14.88 1.28 33.59
CA GLU A 136 -15.31 0.26 32.63
C GLU A 136 -15.16 -1.16 33.22
N LYS A 137 -16.21 -1.97 33.09
CA LYS A 137 -16.23 -3.36 33.58
C LYS A 137 -15.88 -4.39 32.51
N SER A 138 -15.51 -3.95 31.31
CA SER A 138 -15.13 -4.84 30.20
C SER A 138 -13.96 -5.73 30.60
N LEU A 139 -13.99 -6.99 30.20
CA LEU A 139 -12.86 -7.90 30.41
C LEU A 139 -11.64 -7.50 29.57
N LEU A 140 -11.84 -6.70 28.52
CA LEU A 140 -10.77 -6.23 27.63
C LEU A 140 -9.85 -5.20 28.28
N VAL A 141 -10.30 -4.54 29.37
CA VAL A 141 -9.44 -3.63 30.16
C VAL A 141 -8.75 -4.31 31.34
N LYS A 142 -9.09 -5.58 31.61
CA LYS A 142 -8.51 -6.32 32.73
C LYS A 142 -7.02 -6.57 32.51
N GLY A 143 -6.19 -6.10 33.44
CA GLY A 143 -4.74 -6.24 33.38
C GLY A 143 -4.04 -5.17 32.53
N LEU A 144 -4.77 -4.21 31.97
CA LEU A 144 -4.16 -3.03 31.37
C LEU A 144 -3.64 -2.07 32.45
N PRO A 145 -2.64 -1.24 32.15
CA PRO A 145 -2.18 -0.19 33.06
C PRO A 145 -3.31 0.78 33.44
N GLU A 146 -3.17 1.50 34.55
CA GLU A 146 -4.17 2.51 34.90
C GLU A 146 -4.31 3.55 33.77
N PHE A 147 -5.55 3.77 33.34
CA PHE A 147 -5.83 4.68 32.24
C PHE A 147 -5.57 6.13 32.63
N ALA A 148 -4.85 6.84 31.78
CA ALA A 148 -4.67 8.29 31.86
C ALA A 148 -4.44 8.85 30.46
N ILE A 149 -4.83 10.10 30.23
CA ILE A 149 -4.53 10.78 28.97
C ILE A 149 -3.03 11.14 28.95
N LYS A 150 -2.33 10.72 27.89
CA LYS A 150 -0.87 10.82 27.76
C LYS A 150 -0.48 11.54 26.47
N PRO A 151 0.58 12.37 26.47
CA PRO A 151 1.31 12.83 27.65
C PRO A 151 0.47 13.80 28.50
N PRO A 152 0.81 13.95 29.80
CA PRO A 152 0.21 14.96 30.66
C PRO A 152 0.30 16.36 30.05
N GLY A 153 -0.63 17.22 30.45
CA GLY A 153 -0.68 18.61 30.00
C GLY A 153 -2.09 19.14 29.89
N GLU A 154 -2.22 20.46 29.91
CA GLU A 154 -3.47 21.17 29.71
C GLU A 154 -3.61 21.58 28.25
N ARG A 155 -4.75 21.22 27.66
CA ARG A 155 -5.11 21.53 26.28
C ARG A 155 -6.61 21.84 26.24
N PRO A 156 -7.07 22.73 25.34
CA PRO A 156 -8.50 23.06 25.23
C PRO A 156 -9.35 21.83 24.88
N GLU A 157 -8.77 20.90 24.12
CA GLU A 157 -9.37 19.61 23.77
C GLU A 157 -8.29 18.55 23.54
N TYR A 158 -8.65 17.32 23.84
CA TYR A 158 -7.82 16.13 23.70
C TYR A 158 -8.42 15.20 22.65
N MET A 159 -7.56 14.52 21.89
CA MET A 159 -7.93 13.49 20.93
C MET A 159 -7.40 12.16 21.43
N VAL A 160 -8.20 11.47 22.25
CA VAL A 160 -7.74 10.37 23.10
C VAL A 160 -8.01 9.01 22.46
N LEU A 161 -6.94 8.31 22.08
CA LEU A 161 -7.01 6.96 21.53
C LEU A 161 -7.47 6.00 22.63
N THR A 162 -8.70 5.49 22.50
CA THR A 162 -9.37 4.78 23.60
C THR A 162 -9.79 3.37 23.20
N PHE A 163 -10.32 3.17 21.99
CA PHE A 163 -10.57 1.84 21.44
C PHE A 163 -9.46 1.48 20.47
N LEU A 164 -8.94 0.26 20.60
CA LEU A 164 -7.79 -0.21 19.87
C LEU A 164 -7.84 -1.73 19.78
N GLU A 165 -7.94 -2.24 18.57
CA GLU A 165 -8.06 -3.68 18.32
C GLU A 165 -7.08 -4.12 17.22
N PRO A 166 -6.26 -5.16 17.48
CA PRO A 166 -6.07 -5.84 18.77
C PRO A 166 -5.28 -4.99 19.76
N MET A 167 -5.58 -5.11 21.07
CA MET A 167 -4.88 -4.37 22.13
C MET A 167 -3.40 -4.76 22.24
N GLY A 168 -3.09 -6.05 22.48
CA GLY A 168 -1.75 -6.66 22.48
C GLY A 168 -0.55 -5.71 22.64
N LYS A 169 0.32 -5.68 21.63
CA LYS A 169 1.50 -4.78 21.60
C LYS A 169 1.15 -3.29 21.41
N ASN A 170 -0.10 -2.97 21.07
CA ASN A 170 -0.55 -1.60 20.86
C ASN A 170 -0.97 -0.91 22.16
N VAL A 171 -0.98 -1.61 23.32
CA VAL A 171 -1.35 -1.06 24.65
C VAL A 171 -0.60 0.22 25.02
N VAL A 172 0.63 0.40 24.52
CA VAL A 172 1.45 1.61 24.73
C VAL A 172 0.75 2.87 24.19
N ALA A 173 -0.05 2.73 23.12
CA ALA A 173 -0.82 3.82 22.53
C ALA A 173 -2.16 4.09 23.24
N TRP A 174 -2.55 3.28 24.23
CA TRP A 174 -3.80 3.47 24.94
C TRP A 174 -3.75 4.72 25.83
N GLY A 175 -4.71 5.62 25.63
CA GLY A 175 -4.76 6.94 26.26
C GLY A 175 -3.91 8.00 25.56
N LEU A 176 -3.29 7.68 24.42
CA LEU A 176 -2.50 8.65 23.66
C LEU A 176 -3.37 9.79 23.13
N ASP A 177 -2.98 11.02 23.46
CA ASP A 177 -3.56 12.25 22.96
C ASP A 177 -2.87 12.66 21.65
N LEU A 178 -3.59 12.53 20.54
CA LEU A 178 -3.09 12.91 19.21
C LEU A 178 -2.87 14.43 19.10
N ASN A 179 -3.51 15.25 19.92
CA ASN A 179 -3.33 16.70 19.90
C ASN A 179 -2.03 17.15 20.59
N ALA A 180 -1.36 16.27 21.34
CA ALA A 180 -0.11 16.59 22.01
C ALA A 180 1.09 16.70 21.05
N ASP A 181 0.98 16.10 19.86
CA ASP A 181 2.01 16.13 18.83
C ASP A 181 1.50 16.98 17.64
N PRO A 182 2.23 18.02 17.20
CA PRO A 182 1.77 18.90 16.13
C PRO A 182 1.52 18.19 14.78
N LEU A 183 2.30 17.16 14.44
CA LEU A 183 2.13 16.40 13.21
C LEU A 183 0.86 15.57 13.27
N ARG A 184 0.61 14.87 14.40
CA ARG A 184 -0.63 14.13 14.62
C ARG A 184 -1.83 15.05 14.64
N ARG A 185 -1.74 16.20 15.33
CA ARG A 185 -2.80 17.21 15.39
C ARG A 185 -3.19 17.72 14.00
N SER A 186 -2.21 18.13 13.19
CA SER A 186 -2.47 18.56 11.81
C SER A 186 -3.16 17.46 10.98
N ALA A 187 -2.79 16.20 11.22
CA ALA A 187 -3.42 15.04 10.60
C ALA A 187 -4.89 14.85 11.05
N VAL A 188 -5.21 15.12 12.32
CA VAL A 188 -6.58 15.13 12.85
C VAL A 188 -7.39 16.26 12.22
N ASP A 189 -6.85 17.48 12.23
CA ASP A 189 -7.52 18.67 11.69
C ASP A 189 -7.87 18.48 10.20
N ARG A 190 -6.94 17.96 9.38
CA ARG A 190 -7.23 17.66 7.97
C ARG A 190 -8.35 16.64 7.78
N ALA A 191 -8.40 15.59 8.59
CA ALA A 191 -9.45 14.58 8.50
C ALA A 191 -10.81 15.15 8.94
N ARG A 192 -10.84 15.92 10.03
CA ARG A 192 -12.03 16.62 10.53
C ARG A 192 -12.58 17.62 9.51
N ASP A 193 -11.72 18.43 8.92
CA ASP A 193 -12.16 19.56 8.10
C ASP A 193 -12.57 19.11 6.68
N SER A 194 -11.93 18.07 6.14
CA SER A 194 -12.29 17.50 4.83
C SER A 194 -13.51 16.58 4.86
N GLY A 195 -13.72 15.84 5.96
CA GLY A 195 -14.73 14.76 6.02
C GLY A 195 -14.43 13.56 5.12
N GLN A 196 -13.22 13.51 4.55
CA GLN A 196 -12.75 12.44 3.67
C GLN A 196 -11.68 11.59 4.38
N ILE A 197 -11.39 10.42 3.82
CA ILE A 197 -10.28 9.58 4.29
C ILE A 197 -8.97 10.35 4.09
N SER A 198 -8.16 10.41 5.14
CA SER A 198 -6.81 11.01 5.10
C SER A 198 -5.76 9.97 5.44
N ALA A 199 -4.75 9.86 4.58
CA ALA A 199 -3.56 9.07 4.84
C ALA A 199 -2.48 9.90 5.57
N SER A 200 -1.68 9.27 6.43
CA SER A 200 -0.41 9.84 6.88
C SER A 200 0.69 9.63 5.83
N SER A 201 1.79 10.36 5.96
CA SER A 201 3.08 9.86 5.49
C SER A 201 3.45 8.58 6.26
N ALA A 202 4.52 7.89 5.86
CA ALA A 202 5.07 6.82 6.68
C ALA A 202 5.36 7.35 8.10
N VAL A 203 4.84 6.68 9.12
CA VAL A 203 5.11 6.99 10.53
C VAL A 203 5.65 5.75 11.25
N THR A 204 6.35 6.00 12.35
CA THR A 204 6.69 4.96 13.33
C THR A 204 5.55 4.81 14.33
N LEU A 205 5.04 3.59 14.47
CA LEU A 205 3.98 3.29 15.44
C LEU A 205 4.54 3.13 16.85
N LEU A 206 3.78 3.59 17.83
CA LEU A 206 4.04 3.28 19.24
C LEU A 206 3.54 1.88 19.52
N ARG A 207 4.47 0.94 19.71
CA ARG A 207 4.23 -0.46 20.05
C ARG A 207 5.25 -0.93 21.08
N ASP A 208 4.87 -1.94 21.85
CA ASP A 208 5.81 -2.62 22.73
C ASP A 208 6.82 -3.45 21.91
N GLY A 209 8.12 -3.21 22.15
CA GLY A 209 9.27 -3.80 21.44
C GLY A 209 9.98 -2.90 20.41
N ASN A 210 11.27 -3.19 20.13
CA ASN A 210 12.17 -2.38 19.28
C ASN A 210 11.95 -2.47 17.75
N ALA A 211 10.85 -3.04 17.28
CA ALA A 211 10.58 -3.16 15.85
C ALA A 211 9.86 -1.91 15.33
N SER A 212 10.61 -0.91 14.87
CA SER A 212 10.04 0.23 14.13
C SER A 212 9.59 -0.24 12.75
N VAL A 213 8.29 -0.38 12.55
CA VAL A 213 7.69 -0.67 11.24
C VAL A 213 7.13 0.63 10.67
N ALA A 214 7.71 1.10 9.57
CA ALA A 214 7.17 2.20 8.80
C ALA A 214 5.75 1.83 8.35
N SER A 215 4.76 2.56 8.84
CA SER A 215 3.34 2.25 8.63
C SER A 215 2.59 3.48 8.12
N THR A 216 1.48 3.25 7.42
CA THR A 216 0.61 4.31 6.92
C THR A 216 -0.71 4.25 7.68
N LEU A 217 -1.13 5.36 8.30
CA LEU A 217 -2.42 5.45 8.95
C LEU A 217 -3.43 6.06 7.99
N LEU A 218 -4.50 5.30 7.73
CA LEU A 218 -5.72 5.85 7.16
C LEU A 218 -6.65 6.26 8.30
N ARG A 219 -7.27 7.43 8.19
CA ARG A 219 -8.20 7.92 9.20
C ARG A 219 -9.40 8.63 8.59
N LEU A 220 -10.54 8.56 9.28
CA LEU A 220 -11.80 9.15 8.86
C LEU A 220 -12.51 9.76 10.07
N ALA A 221 -13.00 10.99 9.92
CA ALA A 221 -13.72 11.70 10.97
C ALA A 221 -15.14 11.13 11.16
N VAL A 222 -15.59 11.17 12.42
CA VAL A 222 -16.94 10.80 12.86
C VAL A 222 -17.62 12.06 13.40
N TYR A 223 -18.86 12.30 12.95
CA TYR A 223 -19.64 13.48 13.31
C TYR A 223 -20.95 13.07 13.97
N ARG A 224 -21.44 13.87 14.92
CA ARG A 224 -22.76 13.67 15.52
C ARG A 224 -23.83 13.84 14.46
N GLY A 225 -24.83 12.96 14.48
CA GLY A 225 -25.91 12.94 13.50
C GLY A 225 -25.62 12.11 12.25
N GLY A 226 -24.41 11.54 12.14
CA GLY A 226 -24.01 10.66 11.06
C GLY A 226 -23.61 11.39 9.77
N GLY A 227 -22.70 10.79 8.99
CA GLY A 227 -22.21 11.36 7.75
C GLY A 227 -21.36 12.63 7.95
N ALA A 228 -20.74 13.12 6.87
CA ALA A 228 -19.94 14.35 6.91
C ALA A 228 -20.81 15.57 6.58
N PRO A 229 -20.92 16.58 7.46
CA PRO A 229 -21.65 17.81 7.16
C PRO A 229 -21.12 18.54 5.91
N GLY A 230 -21.98 19.36 5.30
CA GLY A 230 -21.65 20.07 4.05
C GLY A 230 -20.61 21.18 4.23
N SER A 231 -20.66 21.90 5.35
CA SER A 231 -19.77 23.03 5.63
C SER A 231 -18.68 22.70 6.63
N LEU A 232 -17.58 23.45 6.57
CA LEU A 232 -16.46 23.34 7.51
C LEU A 232 -16.89 23.62 8.95
N GLU A 233 -17.68 24.67 9.16
CA GLU A 233 -18.16 25.07 10.49
C GLU A 233 -19.00 23.98 11.15
N GLU A 234 -19.88 23.32 10.37
CA GLU A 234 -20.68 22.22 10.87
C GLU A 234 -19.85 20.98 11.16
N ARG A 235 -18.86 20.67 10.31
CA ARG A 235 -17.89 19.58 10.56
C ARG A 235 -17.18 19.80 11.88
N GLN A 236 -16.66 20.99 12.13
CA GLN A 236 -15.97 21.32 13.37
C GLN A 236 -16.89 21.25 14.60
N ARG A 237 -18.12 21.76 14.47
CA ARG A 237 -19.12 21.77 15.56
C ARG A 237 -19.60 20.36 15.92
N LEU A 238 -19.85 19.51 14.93
CA LEU A 238 -20.41 18.17 15.10
C LEU A 238 -19.34 17.08 15.27
N TYR A 239 -18.06 17.42 15.17
CA TYR A 239 -16.97 16.47 15.32
C TYR A 239 -16.97 15.77 16.69
N SER A 240 -16.97 14.43 16.67
CA SER A 240 -17.01 13.58 17.86
C SER A 240 -15.73 12.78 18.11
N GLY A 241 -14.99 12.51 17.04
CA GLY A 241 -13.82 11.65 17.11
C GLY A 241 -13.44 11.15 15.73
N MET A 242 -12.57 10.14 15.69
CA MET A 242 -12.13 9.56 14.43
C MET A 242 -11.89 8.07 14.54
N VAL A 243 -12.17 7.37 13.45
CA VAL A 243 -11.75 6.00 13.22
C VAL A 243 -10.43 6.00 12.46
N ALA A 244 -9.57 5.03 12.74
CA ALA A 244 -8.32 4.85 12.02
C ALA A 244 -8.00 3.37 11.81
N ALA A 245 -7.26 3.09 10.75
CA ALA A 245 -6.71 1.80 10.39
C ALA A 245 -5.24 1.98 10.03
N VAL A 246 -4.41 1.01 10.41
CA VAL A 246 -2.94 1.07 10.26
C VAL A 246 -2.41 -0.16 9.56
#